data_AF-A0A520DAY9-F1
#
_entry.id   AF-A0A520DAY9-F1
#
_cell.length_a   1.000
_cell.length_b   1.000
_cell.length_c   1.000
_cell.angle_alpha   90.00
_cell.angle_beta   90.00
_cell.angle_gamma   90.00
#
_symmetry.space_group_name_H-M   'P 1'
#
loop_
_entity.id
_entity.type
_entity.pdbx_description
1 polymer ?
#
loop_
_entity_poly.entity_id
_entity_poly.type
_entity_poly.pdbx_seq_one_letter_code
_entity_poly.pdbx_strand_id
1 'polypeptide(L)'
;MMRNGLAILMGLMLLFNLSIEAKETRKKSKVLVFSLTTSFRHKSINDGIYAIRKLATENNFEVDTSESVASFTKENLSKYKTLIFLNPTGSNVFTEQQKQSLKEYINNGGGLVGIHAATDFC
;
A
#
# COMPACT_ATOMS: atom_id res chain seq x y z
N MET A 1 51.45 29.11 -24.24
CA MET A 1 51.44 28.09 -23.16
C MET A 1 50.16 28.05 -22.32
N MET A 2 49.06 28.74 -22.69
CA MET A 2 47.83 28.82 -21.85
C MET A 2 46.58 28.12 -22.44
N ARG A 3 46.67 27.48 -23.63
CA ARG A 3 45.51 26.83 -24.28
C ARG A 3 45.18 25.44 -23.71
N ASN A 4 46.13 24.79 -23.04
CA ASN A 4 45.96 23.41 -22.57
C ASN A 4 45.32 23.33 -21.18
N GLY A 5 45.38 24.41 -20.38
CA GLY A 5 44.78 24.43 -19.04
C GLY A 5 43.25 24.46 -19.05
N LEU A 6 42.65 25.12 -20.06
CA LEU A 6 41.20 25.24 -20.18
C LEU A 6 40.53 23.92 -20.61
N ALA A 7 41.20 23.13 -21.46
CA ALA A 7 40.74 21.82 -21.90
C ALA A 7 40.77 20.77 -20.77
N ILE A 8 41.76 20.85 -19.88
CA ILE A 8 41.87 19.97 -18.70
C ILE A 8 40.76 20.30 -17.68
N LEU A 9 40.41 21.59 -17.53
CA LEU A 9 39.33 22.03 -16.64
C LEU A 9 37.93 21.59 -17.12
N MET A 10 37.68 21.64 -18.44
CA MET A 10 36.43 21.12 -19.03
C MET A 10 36.35 19.59 -18.95
N GLY A 11 37.46 18.88 -19.13
CA GLY A 11 37.52 17.41 -18.99
C GLY A 11 37.24 16.93 -17.56
N LEU A 12 37.69 17.67 -16.55
CA LEU A 12 37.42 17.39 -15.14
C LEU A 12 35.95 17.67 -14.74
N MET A 13 35.29 18.68 -15.31
CA MET A 13 33.86 18.92 -15.11
C MET A 13 32.98 17.85 -15.78
N LEU A 14 33.42 17.26 -16.89
CA LEU A 14 32.73 16.15 -17.56
C LEU A 14 32.83 14.83 -16.77
N LEU A 15 33.92 14.60 -16.04
CA LEU A 15 34.10 13.41 -15.20
C LEU A 15 33.35 13.49 -13.85
N PHE A 16 32.87 14.68 -13.45
CA PHE A 16 32.07 14.86 -12.24
C PHE A 16 30.56 14.60 -12.45
N ASN A 17 30.13 14.36 -13.70
CA ASN A 17 28.79 13.88 -14.04
C ASN A 17 28.72 12.34 -14.09
N LEU A 18 29.57 11.65 -13.31
CA LEU A 18 29.39 10.22 -13.08
C LEU A 18 28.12 10.07 -12.23
N SER A 19 27.01 9.84 -12.93
CA SER A 19 25.66 9.67 -12.39
C SER A 19 25.68 8.83 -11.12
N ILE A 20 25.59 9.49 -9.97
CA ILE A 20 25.02 8.86 -8.79
C ILE A 20 23.54 8.77 -9.13
N GLU A 21 23.14 7.64 -9.73
CA GLU A 21 21.75 7.21 -9.74
C GLU A 21 21.42 6.91 -8.27
N ALA A 22 21.11 7.95 -7.51
CA ALA A 22 20.60 7.81 -6.17
C ALA A 22 19.28 7.06 -6.34
N LYS A 23 19.33 5.74 -6.09
CA LYS A 23 18.14 4.90 -6.01
C LYS A 23 17.37 5.41 -4.80
N GLU A 24 16.56 6.43 -5.02
CA GLU A 24 15.57 6.96 -4.10
C GLU A 24 14.84 5.75 -3.54
N THR A 25 15.14 5.40 -2.29
CA THR A 25 14.42 4.35 -1.57
C THR A 25 13.07 4.94 -1.20
N ARG A 26 12.21 5.19 -2.21
CA ARG A 26 10.81 5.50 -1.97
C ARG A 26 10.25 4.35 -1.16
N LYS A 27 9.78 4.66 0.05
CA LYS A 27 9.12 3.71 0.92
C LYS A 27 8.06 3.00 0.10
N LYS A 28 8.12 1.66 0.05
CA LYS A 28 7.16 0.88 -0.75
C LYS A 28 5.75 1.21 -0.28
N SER A 29 4.84 1.38 -1.24
CA SER A 29 3.42 1.51 -0.90
C SER A 29 2.97 0.25 -0.17
N LYS A 30 2.12 0.38 0.84
CA LYS A 30 1.61 -0.76 1.63
C LYS A 30 0.10 -0.82 1.52
N VAL A 31 -0.45 -2.02 1.40
CA VAL A 31 -1.89 -2.27 1.42
C VAL A 31 -2.28 -3.19 2.56
N LEU A 32 -3.50 -3.02 3.07
CA LEU A 32 -4.10 -3.92 4.05
C LEU A 32 -5.22 -4.71 3.39
N VAL A 33 -5.07 -6.03 3.30
CA VAL A 33 -6.14 -6.95 2.88
C VAL A 33 -6.93 -7.35 4.11
N PHE A 34 -8.20 -6.97 4.16
CA PHE A 34 -9.13 -7.30 5.22
C PHE A 34 -10.13 -8.36 4.76
N SER A 35 -10.23 -9.47 5.49
CA SER A 35 -11.05 -10.63 5.10
C SER A 35 -11.78 -11.29 6.27
N LEU A 36 -12.15 -10.52 7.31
CA LEU A 36 -12.94 -11.05 8.43
C LEU A 36 -14.31 -11.53 7.92
N THR A 37 -14.70 -12.73 8.35
CA THR A 37 -16.03 -13.29 8.12
C THR A 37 -16.66 -13.68 9.45
N THR A 38 -17.84 -13.14 9.75
CA THR A 38 -18.66 -13.58 10.91
C THR A 38 -19.86 -14.44 10.47
N SER A 39 -20.05 -14.64 9.17
CA SER A 39 -21.06 -15.55 8.60
C SER A 39 -20.43 -16.55 7.61
N PHE A 40 -20.61 -16.36 6.31
CA PHE A 40 -20.12 -17.28 5.28
C PHE A 40 -18.63 -17.04 4.97
N ARG A 41 -17.84 -18.11 4.97
CA ARG A 41 -16.41 -18.08 4.60
C ARG A 41 -16.23 -18.51 3.15
N HIS A 42 -15.87 -17.56 2.30
CA HIS A 42 -15.50 -17.82 0.92
C HIS A 42 -14.19 -18.61 0.85
N LYS A 43 -14.18 -19.75 0.16
CA LYS A 43 -12.97 -20.58 -0.04
C LYS A 43 -11.87 -19.83 -0.80
N SER A 44 -12.26 -18.89 -1.67
CA SER A 44 -11.37 -18.10 -2.53
C SER A 44 -10.53 -17.04 -1.82
N ILE A 45 -10.74 -16.75 -0.53
CA ILE A 45 -9.97 -15.70 0.16
C ILE A 45 -8.47 -16.02 0.18
N ASN A 46 -8.08 -17.29 0.41
CA ASN A 46 -6.66 -17.66 0.44
C ASN A 46 -6.02 -17.46 -0.95
N ASP A 47 -6.71 -17.87 -2.00
CA ASP A 47 -6.27 -17.67 -3.39
C ASP A 47 -6.22 -16.18 -3.77
N GLY A 48 -7.18 -15.39 -3.29
CA GLY A 48 -7.22 -13.95 -3.47
C GLY A 48 -6.05 -13.25 -2.77
N ILE A 49 -5.71 -13.62 -1.54
CA ILE A 49 -4.53 -13.11 -0.82
C ILE A 49 -3.26 -13.47 -1.60
N TYR A 50 -3.16 -14.71 -2.09
CA TYR A 50 -2.02 -15.15 -2.90
C TYR A 50 -1.89 -14.31 -4.18
N ALA A 51 -2.99 -14.10 -4.90
CA ALA A 51 -3.00 -13.28 -6.11
C ALA A 51 -2.58 -11.83 -5.82
N ILE A 52 -3.08 -11.21 -4.74
CA ILE A 52 -2.70 -9.86 -4.34
C ILE A 52 -1.21 -9.77 -3.98
N ARG A 53 -0.67 -10.77 -3.26
CA ARG A 53 0.78 -10.83 -2.95
C ARG A 53 1.65 -11.00 -4.19
N LYS A 54 1.18 -11.76 -5.18
CA LYS A 54 1.85 -11.87 -6.49
C LYS A 54 1.89 -10.51 -7.19
N LEU A 55 0.76 -9.83 -7.28
CA LEU A 55 0.69 -8.46 -7.82
C LEU A 55 1.62 -7.49 -7.05
N ALA A 56 1.70 -7.64 -5.74
CA ALA A 56 2.57 -6.82 -4.89
C ALA A 56 4.04 -6.97 -5.23
N THR A 57 4.47 -8.20 -5.52
CA THR A 57 5.83 -8.51 -5.94
C THR A 57 6.13 -7.92 -7.32
N GLU A 58 5.20 -8.09 -8.27
CA GLU A 58 5.32 -7.59 -9.64
C GLU A 58 5.31 -6.04 -9.72
N ASN A 59 4.62 -5.38 -8.79
CA ASN A 59 4.40 -3.93 -8.79
C ASN A 59 5.09 -3.18 -7.63
N ASN A 60 5.99 -3.86 -6.91
CA ASN A 60 6.80 -3.29 -5.83
C ASN A 60 6.02 -2.59 -4.70
N PHE A 61 4.98 -3.24 -4.19
CA PHE A 61 4.26 -2.83 -2.97
C PHE A 61 4.26 -3.95 -1.92
N GLU A 62 3.87 -3.61 -0.69
CA GLU A 62 3.81 -4.53 0.46
C GLU A 62 2.36 -4.85 0.82
N VAL A 63 2.12 -6.05 1.35
CA VAL A 63 0.78 -6.53 1.72
C VAL A 63 0.78 -7.02 3.16
N ASP A 64 -0.03 -6.39 3.99
CA ASP A 64 -0.47 -6.98 5.26
C ASP A 64 -1.88 -7.57 5.10
N THR A 65 -2.19 -8.57 5.92
CA THR A 65 -3.51 -9.20 5.96
C THR A 65 -4.07 -9.11 7.37
N SER A 66 -5.37 -8.86 7.51
CA SER A 66 -6.06 -8.86 8.80
C SER A 66 -7.45 -9.45 8.69
N GLU A 67 -7.84 -10.22 9.69
CA GLU A 67 -9.22 -10.65 9.91
C GLU A 67 -9.77 -10.03 11.20
N SER A 68 -9.24 -8.88 11.65
CA SER A 68 -9.65 -8.23 12.89
C SER A 68 -10.03 -6.76 12.70
N VAL A 69 -11.22 -6.38 13.17
CA VAL A 69 -11.67 -4.99 13.19
C VAL A 69 -10.79 -4.10 14.08
N ALA A 70 -10.00 -4.66 15.00
CA ALA A 70 -9.02 -3.92 15.79
C ALA A 70 -7.93 -3.24 14.92
N SER A 71 -7.78 -3.65 13.66
CA SER A 71 -6.91 -2.97 12.69
C SER A 71 -7.42 -1.60 12.24
N PHE A 72 -8.69 -1.25 12.50
CA PHE A 72 -9.33 -0.02 12.04
C PHE A 72 -9.20 1.10 13.07
N THR A 73 -7.96 1.42 13.43
CA THR A 73 -7.61 2.64 14.17
C THR A 73 -6.92 3.63 13.23
N LYS A 74 -7.04 4.92 13.51
CA LYS A 74 -6.39 5.99 12.73
C LYS A 74 -4.89 5.75 12.55
N GLU A 75 -4.20 5.38 13.64
CA GLU A 75 -2.76 5.15 13.66
C GLU A 75 -2.38 3.97 12.76
N ASN A 76 -3.16 2.89 12.82
CA ASN A 76 -2.86 1.73 11.99
C ASN A 76 -3.19 1.98 10.52
N LEU A 77 -4.35 2.58 10.21
CA LEU A 77 -4.76 2.87 8.84
C LEU A 77 -3.82 3.85 8.12
N SER A 78 -3.17 4.76 8.86
CA SER A 78 -2.19 5.72 8.30
C SER A 78 -0.98 5.06 7.63
N LYS A 79 -0.72 3.78 7.91
CA LYS A 79 0.40 3.02 7.32
C LYS A 79 0.12 2.57 5.89
N TYR A 80 -1.16 2.55 5.47
CA TYR A 80 -1.59 1.90 4.23
C TYR A 80 -2.08 2.91 3.20
N LYS A 81 -1.62 2.75 1.96
CA LYS A 81 -2.10 3.54 0.84
C LYS A 81 -3.49 3.09 0.37
N THR A 82 -3.81 1.81 0.54
CA THR A 82 -5.10 1.24 0.14
C THR A 82 -5.53 0.13 1.08
N LEU A 83 -6.82 0.08 1.40
CA LEU A 83 -7.47 -1.04 2.06
C LEU A 83 -8.19 -1.88 1.00
N ILE A 84 -8.04 -3.20 1.07
CA ILE A 84 -8.69 -4.16 0.17
C ILE A 84 -9.60 -5.05 1.01
N PHE A 85 -10.91 -4.90 0.81
CA PHE A 85 -11.91 -5.74 1.46
C PHE A 85 -12.13 -6.97 0.58
N LEU A 86 -11.48 -8.08 0.95
CA LEU A 86 -11.50 -9.33 0.19
C LEU A 86 -12.53 -10.29 0.80
N ASN A 87 -13.74 -10.30 0.23
CA ASN A 87 -14.84 -11.16 0.65
C ASN A 87 -15.14 -11.18 2.17
N PRO A 88 -15.03 -10.05 2.91
CA PRO A 88 -15.45 -10.07 4.30
C PRO A 88 -16.97 -10.28 4.36
N THR A 89 -17.48 -10.88 5.43
CA THR A 89 -18.93 -11.10 5.61
C THR A 89 -19.33 -10.84 7.06
N GLY A 90 -20.55 -10.33 7.27
CA GLY A 90 -21.05 -10.01 8.61
C GLY A 90 -21.70 -8.63 8.68
N SER A 91 -22.58 -8.41 9.66
CA SER A 91 -23.21 -7.10 9.85
C SER A 91 -22.94 -6.53 11.24
N ASN A 92 -22.86 -5.20 11.34
CA ASN A 92 -22.61 -4.43 12.55
C ASN A 92 -21.36 -4.88 13.31
N VAL A 93 -20.32 -5.28 12.58
CA VAL A 93 -19.06 -5.77 13.15
C VAL A 93 -18.17 -4.63 13.65
N PHE A 94 -18.28 -3.45 13.03
CA PHE A 94 -17.53 -2.27 13.44
C PHE A 94 -18.22 -1.51 14.57
N THR A 95 -17.41 -1.04 15.53
CA THR A 95 -17.81 0.01 16.47
C THR A 95 -17.92 1.36 15.75
N GLU A 96 -18.63 2.31 16.35
CA GLU A 96 -18.73 3.67 15.79
C GLU A 96 -17.37 4.36 15.65
N GLN A 97 -16.43 4.11 16.56
CA GLN A 97 -15.06 4.63 16.47
C GLN A 97 -14.30 4.06 15.27
N GLN A 98 -14.49 2.77 14.96
CA GLN A 98 -13.86 2.13 13.80
C GLN A 98 -14.49 2.63 12.50
N LYS A 99 -15.82 2.80 12.46
CA LYS A 99 -16.52 3.42 11.33
C LYS A 99 -16.00 4.84 11.08
N GLN A 100 -15.82 5.63 12.13
CA GLN A 100 -15.28 6.97 12.03
C GLN A 100 -13.83 6.97 11.52
N SER A 101 -12.98 6.07 12.03
CA SER A 101 -11.60 5.93 11.57
C SER A 101 -11.52 5.56 10.08
N LEU A 102 -12.39 4.66 9.60
CA LEU A 102 -12.49 4.30 8.19
C LEU A 102 -12.98 5.48 7.32
N LYS A 103 -13.99 6.22 7.77
CA LYS A 103 -14.48 7.42 7.07
C LYS A 103 -13.40 8.48 6.94
N GLU A 104 -12.68 8.77 8.03
CA GLU A 104 -11.57 9.72 8.03
C GLU A 104 -10.44 9.26 7.10
N TYR A 105 -10.10 7.98 7.11
CA TYR A 105 -9.11 7.42 6.19
C TYR A 105 -9.46 7.69 4.73
N ILE A 106 -10.71 7.41 4.33
CA ILE A 106 -11.19 7.64 2.95
C ILE A 106 -11.20 9.14 2.63
N ASN A 107 -11.75 9.97 3.52
CA ASN A 107 -11.83 11.43 3.34
C ASN A 107 -10.46 12.09 3.22
N ASN A 108 -9.42 11.51 3.83
CA ASN A 108 -8.03 11.98 3.73
C ASN A 108 -7.28 11.41 2.51
N GLY A 109 -7.97 10.80 1.55
CA GLY A 109 -7.40 10.30 0.30
C GLY A 109 -6.83 8.88 0.37
N GLY A 110 -7.23 8.09 1.38
CA GLY A 110 -6.97 6.67 1.46
C GLY A 110 -7.76 5.88 0.41
N GLY A 111 -7.11 4.92 -0.25
CA GLY A 111 -7.77 4.08 -1.26
C GLY A 111 -8.61 2.96 -0.64
N LEU A 112 -9.74 2.62 -1.26
CA LEU A 112 -10.56 1.48 -0.87
C LEU A 112 -10.91 0.64 -2.11
N VAL A 113 -10.70 -0.68 -2.00
CA VAL A 113 -11.12 -1.66 -3.01
C VAL A 113 -12.01 -2.68 -2.33
N GLY A 114 -13.22 -2.87 -2.84
CA GLY A 114 -14.13 -3.93 -2.41
C GLY A 114 -14.16 -5.07 -3.43
N ILE A 115 -14.10 -6.32 -2.96
CA ILE A 115 -14.18 -7.52 -3.81
C ILE A 115 -15.36 -8.38 -3.33
N HIS A 116 -16.32 -8.59 -4.24
CA HIS A 116 -17.51 -9.45 -4.09
C HIS A 116 -18.28 -9.21 -2.78
N ALA A 117 -18.09 -10.02 -1.75
CA ALA A 117 -18.87 -9.90 -0.50
C ALA A 117 -18.51 -8.67 0.35
N ALA A 118 -17.61 -7.80 -0.12
CA ALA A 118 -17.31 -6.54 0.54
C ALA A 118 -18.56 -5.68 0.83
N THR A 119 -19.62 -5.79 0.02
CA THR A 119 -20.90 -5.12 0.26
C THR A 119 -21.81 -5.81 1.26
N ASP A 120 -21.49 -7.05 1.65
CA ASP A 120 -22.19 -7.82 2.68
C ASP A 120 -21.63 -7.53 4.08
N PHE A 121 -20.61 -6.68 4.16
CA PHE A 121 -19.91 -6.27 5.37
C PHE A 121 -20.30 -4.85 5.80
N CYS A 122 -21.52 -4.71 6.33
CA CYS A 122 -22.14 -3.42 6.73
C CYS A 122 -22.31 -3.29 8.24
#